data_AF-A0A7C8HW38-F1
#
_entry.id   AF-A0A7C8HW38-F1
#
_cell.length_a   1.000
_cell.length_b   1.000
_cell.length_c   1.000
_cell.angle_alpha   90.00
_cell.angle_beta   90.00
_cell.angle_gamma   90.00
#
_symmetry.space_group_name_H-M   'P 1'
#
loop_
_entity.id
_entity.type
_entity.pdbx_description
1 polymer ?
#
loop_
_entity_poly.entity_id
_entity_poly.type
_entity_poly.pdbx_seq_one_letter_code
_entity_poly.pdbx_strand_id
1 'polypeptide(L)'
;MKFKLTLRRIFTRNNFVFLLLISFFIGIAIMGRAKEFTPQKISYDLIIEKSNCKMTVKINGVHIISDSSDDSFQMELSIGEYLRPTNNELHVFVAPFNGNGQFVPDSFCKVSLAGRNRVTHETKIFGGVNYYPTDDVKFNSSMQAIKMTSEFNTDFGSIVKETNVQLREDPSRIVYHLEQFFDITQDYSRWNWVDSPVLSKKDGYSSSLSEQRSTPLFSAYKELWDAFNRKDFKKIERIAP
;
A
#
# COMPACT_ATOMS: atom_id res chain seq x y z
N MET A 1 -50.21 -36.86 -48.02
CA MET A 1 -48.86 -36.63 -47.46
C MET A 1 -48.82 -35.28 -46.76
N LYS A 2 -48.85 -35.25 -45.42
CA LYS A 2 -48.15 -34.27 -44.55
C LYS A 2 -48.48 -34.57 -43.08
N PHE A 3 -47.41 -34.73 -42.32
CA PHE A 3 -47.35 -35.27 -40.96
C PHE A 3 -47.94 -34.32 -39.92
N LYS A 4 -48.73 -34.90 -39.01
CA LYS A 4 -49.04 -34.37 -37.67
C LYS A 4 -47.78 -34.59 -36.82
N LEU A 5 -47.23 -33.55 -36.20
CA LEU A 5 -46.20 -33.70 -35.17
C LEU A 5 -46.64 -32.93 -33.91
N THR A 6 -47.34 -33.66 -33.08
CA THR A 6 -47.72 -33.31 -31.71
C THR A 6 -46.47 -33.39 -30.85
N LEU A 7 -45.86 -32.26 -30.47
CA LEU A 7 -44.79 -32.27 -29.46
C LEU A 7 -45.43 -32.40 -28.07
N ARG A 8 -45.39 -33.62 -27.51
CA ARG A 8 -45.76 -33.91 -26.12
C ARG A 8 -44.56 -34.54 -25.42
N ARG A 9 -43.97 -33.78 -24.47
CA ARG A 9 -42.98 -34.16 -23.43
C ARG A 9 -41.63 -34.65 -24.00
N ILE A 10 -40.49 -34.21 -23.47
CA ILE A 10 -39.83 -34.81 -22.30
C ILE A 10 -38.85 -33.77 -21.73
N PHE A 11 -39.25 -33.08 -20.66
CA PHE A 11 -38.31 -32.58 -19.66
C PHE A 11 -38.45 -33.51 -18.47
N THR A 12 -37.74 -34.63 -18.51
CA THR A 12 -37.65 -35.54 -17.38
C THR A 12 -36.90 -34.82 -16.26
N ARG A 13 -37.45 -34.90 -15.04
CA ARG A 13 -36.92 -34.34 -13.79
C ARG A 13 -35.42 -34.67 -13.57
N ASN A 14 -34.91 -35.74 -14.19
CA ASN A 14 -33.49 -36.12 -14.16
C ASN A 14 -32.56 -35.15 -14.93
N ASN A 15 -33.01 -34.51 -16.02
CA ASN A 15 -32.18 -33.57 -16.78
C ASN A 15 -31.97 -32.23 -16.06
N PHE A 16 -32.92 -31.82 -15.23
CA PHE A 16 -32.79 -30.58 -14.43
C PHE A 16 -31.81 -30.76 -13.26
N VAL A 17 -31.81 -31.94 -12.62
CA VAL A 17 -30.85 -32.30 -11.57
C VAL A 17 -29.43 -32.42 -12.13
N PHE A 18 -29.28 -32.96 -13.34
CA PHE A 18 -27.97 -33.08 -14.02
C PHE A 18 -27.39 -31.71 -14.41
N LEU A 19 -28.22 -30.79 -14.90
CA LEU A 19 -27.83 -29.40 -15.18
C LEU A 19 -27.44 -28.62 -13.91
N LEU A 20 -28.17 -28.82 -12.80
CA LEU A 20 -27.81 -28.24 -11.50
C LEU A 20 -26.49 -28.77 -10.97
N LEU A 21 -26.23 -30.08 -11.07
CA LEU A 21 -24.97 -30.70 -10.70
C LEU A 21 -23.80 -30.17 -11.53
N ILE A 22 -23.96 -30.03 -12.85
CA ILE A 22 -22.92 -29.47 -13.72
C ILE A 22 -22.65 -28.00 -13.38
N SER A 23 -23.68 -27.18 -13.10
CA SER A 23 -23.48 -25.80 -12.63
C SER A 23 -22.83 -25.72 -11.24
N PHE A 24 -23.07 -26.71 -10.38
CA PHE A 24 -22.41 -26.81 -9.08
C PHE A 24 -20.93 -27.21 -9.25
N PHE A 25 -20.60 -28.15 -10.13
CA PHE A 25 -19.20 -28.54 -10.42
C PHE A 25 -18.42 -27.47 -11.20
N ILE A 26 -19.05 -26.75 -12.12
CA ILE A 26 -18.43 -25.58 -12.77
C ILE A 26 -18.26 -24.44 -11.74
N GLY A 27 -19.21 -24.26 -10.83
CA GLY A 27 -19.08 -23.34 -9.69
C GLY A 27 -17.92 -23.69 -8.75
N ILE A 28 -17.70 -24.99 -8.47
CA ILE A 28 -16.58 -25.46 -7.63
C ILE A 28 -15.23 -25.36 -8.38
N ALA A 29 -15.20 -25.55 -9.69
CA ALA A 29 -13.97 -25.38 -10.47
C ALA A 29 -13.52 -23.90 -10.55
N ILE A 30 -14.44 -22.95 -10.39
CA ILE A 30 -14.17 -21.50 -10.38
C ILE A 30 -14.00 -20.98 -8.93
N MET A 31 -14.58 -21.65 -7.94
CA MET A 31 -14.33 -21.40 -6.53
C MET A 31 -13.05 -22.11 -6.06
N GLY A 32 -11.93 -21.41 -6.21
CA GLY A 32 -10.77 -21.63 -5.36
C GLY A 32 -9.73 -22.60 -5.90
N ARG A 33 -9.21 -22.33 -7.12
CA ARG A 33 -7.74 -22.41 -7.20
C ARG A 33 -7.22 -21.30 -6.31
N ALA A 34 -6.88 -21.65 -5.06
CA ALA A 34 -5.98 -20.83 -4.27
C ALA A 34 -4.81 -20.51 -5.19
N LYS A 35 -4.70 -19.25 -5.61
CA LYS A 35 -3.60 -18.77 -6.45
C LYS A 35 -2.34 -19.26 -5.75
N GLU A 36 -1.53 -20.09 -6.42
CA GLU A 36 -0.30 -20.61 -5.81
C GLU A 36 0.47 -19.41 -5.25
N PHE A 37 0.72 -19.48 -3.95
CA PHE A 37 1.34 -18.42 -3.19
C PHE A 37 2.78 -18.27 -3.68
N THR A 38 3.04 -17.17 -4.39
CA THR A 38 4.41 -16.74 -4.67
C THR A 38 4.71 -15.62 -3.68
N PRO A 39 5.63 -15.83 -2.71
CA PRO A 39 6.03 -14.77 -1.80
C PRO A 39 6.39 -13.51 -2.57
N GLN A 40 5.84 -12.39 -2.14
CA GLN A 40 6.25 -11.10 -2.67
C GLN A 40 7.73 -10.90 -2.37
N LYS A 41 8.55 -10.88 -3.42
CA LYS A 41 10.01 -10.71 -3.32
C LYS A 41 10.39 -9.27 -3.00
N ILE A 42 9.45 -8.33 -3.09
CA ILE A 42 9.68 -6.90 -2.91
C ILE A 42 8.81 -6.40 -1.75
N SER A 43 9.40 -5.65 -0.80
CA SER A 43 8.64 -4.72 0.05
C SER A 43 8.78 -3.30 -0.48
N TYR A 44 7.74 -2.51 -0.25
CA TYR A 44 7.76 -1.08 -0.49
C TYR A 44 7.74 -0.36 0.84
N ASP A 45 8.69 0.53 1.00
CA ASP A 45 8.99 1.23 2.23
C ASP A 45 9.04 2.74 1.93
N LEU A 46 8.67 3.53 2.93
CA LEU A 46 8.70 4.97 2.91
C LEU A 46 9.73 5.43 3.95
N ILE A 47 10.76 6.14 3.49
CA ILE A 47 11.82 6.68 4.34
C ILE A 47 11.54 8.16 4.52
N ILE A 48 11.32 8.58 5.76
CA ILE A 48 10.99 9.96 6.11
C ILE A 48 12.13 10.54 6.92
N GLU A 49 12.57 11.72 6.55
CA GLU A 49 13.56 12.50 7.29
C GLU A 49 13.06 13.94 7.36
N LYS A 50 13.04 14.54 8.55
CA LYS A 50 12.67 15.96 8.67
C LYS A 50 13.46 16.70 9.73
N SER A 51 13.59 17.99 9.51
CA SER A 51 14.18 18.96 10.44
C SER A 51 13.50 20.30 10.25
N ASN A 52 13.11 20.94 11.36
CA ASN A 52 12.56 22.30 11.39
C ASN A 52 11.34 22.54 10.48
N CYS A 53 10.53 21.51 10.22
CA CYS A 53 9.27 21.63 9.51
C CYS A 53 8.20 20.73 10.15
N LYS A 54 6.94 21.15 10.03
CA LYS A 54 5.78 20.30 10.28
C LYS A 54 5.49 19.52 9.01
N MET A 55 5.13 18.25 9.14
CA MET A 55 4.91 17.37 8.01
C MET A 55 3.74 16.43 8.21
N THR A 56 2.89 16.29 7.20
CA THR A 56 1.92 15.22 7.09
C THR A 56 2.14 14.46 5.80
N VAL A 57 2.18 13.13 5.86
CA VAL A 57 2.37 12.27 4.70
C VAL A 57 1.12 11.39 4.51
N LYS A 58 0.62 11.33 3.28
CA LYS A 58 -0.47 10.46 2.88
C LYS A 58 -0.11 9.68 1.61
N ILE A 59 -0.56 8.42 1.54
CA ILE A 59 -0.49 7.60 0.34
C ILE A 59 -1.88 7.13 -0.02
N ASN A 60 -2.33 7.34 -1.26
CA ASN A 60 -3.64 6.90 -1.73
C ASN A 60 -4.79 7.31 -0.78
N GLY A 61 -4.75 8.55 -0.29
CA GLY A 61 -5.67 9.09 0.70
C GLY A 61 -5.47 8.61 2.16
N VAL A 62 -4.65 7.59 2.41
CA VAL A 62 -4.38 7.05 3.75
C VAL A 62 -3.36 7.91 4.48
N HIS A 63 -3.67 8.30 5.71
CA HIS A 63 -2.77 9.06 6.58
C HIS A 63 -1.69 8.15 7.14
N ILE A 64 -0.42 8.40 6.79
CA ILE A 64 0.72 7.60 7.25
C ILE A 64 1.32 8.19 8.52
N ILE A 65 1.63 9.48 8.51
CA ILE A 65 2.15 10.21 9.68
C ILE A 65 1.72 11.68 9.63
N SER A 66 1.52 12.27 10.80
CA SER A 66 1.51 13.71 10.99
C SER A 66 2.38 14.05 12.18
N ASP A 67 3.36 14.91 11.95
CA ASP A 67 4.19 15.45 13.01
C ASP A 67 4.23 16.99 12.92
N SER A 68 4.15 17.61 14.09
CA SER A 68 4.16 19.07 14.25
C SER A 68 5.21 19.56 15.22
N SER A 69 6.07 18.66 15.71
CA SER A 69 7.19 18.98 16.60
C SER A 69 8.30 19.71 15.82
N ASP A 70 9.18 20.38 16.55
CA ASP A 70 10.44 20.92 16.04
C ASP A 70 11.56 19.86 15.99
N ASP A 71 11.36 18.71 16.62
CA ASP A 71 12.31 17.62 16.66
C ASP A 71 12.69 17.12 15.26
N SER A 72 13.98 16.88 15.07
CA SER A 72 14.45 16.16 13.88
C SER A 72 14.26 14.66 14.07
N PHE A 73 13.78 13.97 13.04
CA PHE A 73 13.73 12.51 13.08
C PHE A 73 13.95 11.90 11.70
N GLN A 74 14.32 10.63 11.73
CA GLN A 74 14.32 9.74 10.59
C GLN A 74 13.51 8.48 10.95
N MET A 75 12.67 8.02 10.03
CA MET A 75 11.94 6.77 10.18
C MET A 75 11.78 6.04 8.85
N GLU A 76 11.62 4.73 8.93
CA GLU A 76 11.31 3.86 7.80
C GLU A 76 10.05 3.06 8.13
N LEU A 77 9.09 3.05 7.19
CA LEU A 77 7.81 2.37 7.35
C LEU A 77 7.48 1.57 6.11
N SER A 78 7.05 0.33 6.28
CA SER A 78 6.45 -0.44 5.19
C SER A 78 5.08 0.12 4.82
N ILE A 79 4.84 0.29 3.52
CA ILE A 79 3.61 0.91 2.98
C ILE A 79 2.87 0.00 2.00
N GLY A 80 3.32 -1.24 1.84
CA GLY A 80 2.86 -2.17 0.81
C GLY A 80 1.34 -2.40 0.80
N GLU A 81 0.70 -2.43 1.96
CA GLU A 81 -0.76 -2.61 2.07
C GLU A 81 -1.58 -1.47 1.43
N TYR A 82 -1.00 -0.27 1.34
CA TYR A 82 -1.66 0.93 0.83
C TYR A 82 -1.52 1.08 -0.68
N LEU A 83 -0.69 0.25 -1.32
CA LEU A 83 -0.31 0.41 -2.73
C LEU A 83 -1.20 -0.37 -3.71
N ARG A 84 -1.11 0.08 -4.96
CA ARG A 84 -1.66 -0.53 -6.17
C ARG A 84 -0.52 -0.61 -7.19
N PRO A 85 -0.57 -1.52 -8.17
CA PRO A 85 0.44 -1.53 -9.23
C PRO A 85 0.58 -0.21 -9.97
N THR A 86 -0.52 0.50 -10.19
CA THR A 86 -0.53 1.78 -10.91
C THR A 86 -1.36 2.86 -10.21
N ASN A 87 -1.10 4.11 -10.59
CA ASN A 87 -1.81 5.30 -10.17
C ASN A 87 -1.81 5.47 -8.65
N ASN A 88 -0.65 5.29 -8.02
CA ASN A 88 -0.49 5.68 -6.62
C ASN A 88 -0.22 7.18 -6.53
N GLU A 89 -0.68 7.77 -5.45
CA GLU A 89 -0.47 9.17 -5.11
C GLU A 89 0.24 9.27 -3.76
N LEU A 90 1.29 10.07 -3.71
CA LEU A 90 1.97 10.52 -2.51
C LEU A 90 1.64 12.00 -2.29
N HIS A 91 1.04 12.33 -1.14
CA HIS A 91 0.81 13.70 -0.72
C HIS A 91 1.67 14.01 0.49
N VAL A 92 2.47 15.06 0.40
CA VAL A 92 3.25 15.60 1.52
C VAL A 92 2.77 17.02 1.77
N PHE A 93 2.31 17.30 2.99
CA PHE A 93 1.94 18.63 3.44
C PHE A 93 3.02 19.14 4.37
N VAL A 94 3.63 20.26 4.03
CA VAL A 94 4.75 20.84 4.78
C VAL A 94 4.36 22.24 5.25
N ALA A 95 4.68 22.55 6.50
CA ALA A 95 4.53 23.91 7.02
C ALA A 95 5.74 24.28 7.89
N PRO A 96 6.05 25.58 8.01
CA PRO A 96 7.02 26.05 8.98
C PRO A 96 6.65 25.62 10.42
N PHE A 97 7.65 25.20 11.20
CA PHE A 97 7.40 24.85 12.59
C PHE A 97 7.09 26.09 13.44
N ASN A 98 7.76 27.20 13.14
CA ASN A 98 7.58 28.49 13.78
C ASN A 98 6.23 29.13 13.37
N GLY A 99 5.62 29.86 14.30
CA GLY A 99 4.30 30.46 14.11
C GLY A 99 4.29 31.70 13.20
N ASN A 100 5.43 32.14 12.69
CA ASN A 100 5.58 33.31 11.83
C ASN A 100 5.46 32.98 10.32
N GLY A 101 5.29 31.71 9.95
CA GLY A 101 5.09 31.30 8.57
C GLY A 101 6.35 31.28 7.70
N GLN A 102 7.55 31.28 8.28
CA GLN A 102 8.82 31.27 7.53
C GLN A 102 9.67 30.07 7.90
N PHE A 103 10.23 29.33 6.94
CA PHE A 103 11.18 28.28 7.30
C PHE A 103 12.48 28.87 7.83
N VAL A 104 13.09 28.21 8.81
CA VAL A 104 14.44 28.56 9.26
C VAL A 104 15.46 27.96 8.28
N PRO A 105 16.69 28.51 8.23
CA PRO A 105 17.77 27.91 7.45
C PRO A 105 17.94 26.42 7.77
N ASP A 106 18.35 25.66 6.75
CA ASP A 106 18.57 24.20 6.83
C ASP A 106 17.32 23.35 7.14
N SER A 107 16.12 23.94 7.10
CA SER A 107 14.87 23.16 7.16
C SER A 107 14.79 22.17 5.99
N PHE A 108 14.34 20.96 6.27
CA PHE A 108 14.06 19.97 5.22
C PHE A 108 12.94 19.02 5.63
N CYS A 109 12.17 18.59 4.64
CA CYS A 109 11.10 17.61 4.77
C CYS A 109 11.25 16.62 3.61
N LYS A 110 11.84 15.45 3.89
CA LYS A 110 12.18 14.44 2.88
C LYS A 110 11.32 13.21 3.07
N VAL A 111 10.81 12.71 1.96
CA VAL A 111 10.03 11.48 1.87
C VAL A 111 10.54 10.72 0.66
N SER A 112 11.25 9.61 0.87
CA SER A 112 11.74 8.75 -0.21
C SER A 112 10.88 7.49 -0.32
N LEU A 113 10.58 7.10 -1.55
CA LEU A 113 9.93 5.84 -1.89
C LEU A 113 11.02 4.82 -2.21
N ALA A 114 11.04 3.72 -1.45
CA ALA A 114 12.05 2.68 -1.57
C ALA A 114 11.42 1.31 -1.85
N GLY A 115 12.07 0.54 -2.70
CA GLY A 115 11.80 -0.88 -2.88
C GLY A 115 12.93 -1.67 -2.24
N ARG A 116 12.58 -2.73 -1.51
CA ARG A 116 13.54 -3.65 -0.92
C ARG A 116 13.32 -5.05 -1.44
N ASN A 117 14.34 -5.63 -2.04
CA ASN A 117 14.37 -7.05 -2.35
C ASN A 117 14.48 -7.84 -1.04
N ARG A 118 13.48 -8.64 -0.72
CA ARG A 118 13.41 -9.42 0.53
C ARG A 118 14.37 -10.60 0.55
N VAL A 119 14.87 -11.05 -0.61
CA VAL A 119 15.84 -12.16 -0.70
C VAL A 119 17.27 -11.62 -0.50
N THR A 120 17.62 -10.55 -1.20
CA THR A 120 18.98 -9.99 -1.15
C THR A 120 19.15 -8.92 -0.06
N HIS A 121 18.05 -8.46 0.53
CA HIS A 121 17.97 -7.32 1.45
C HIS A 121 18.44 -5.98 0.86
N GLU A 122 18.58 -5.91 -0.47
CA GLU A 122 18.96 -4.68 -1.15
C GLU A 122 17.78 -3.71 -1.19
N THR A 123 17.98 -2.50 -0.66
CA THR A 123 17.01 -1.39 -0.68
C THR A 123 17.48 -0.34 -1.67
N LYS A 124 16.60 0.08 -2.59
CA LYS A 124 16.88 1.17 -3.53
C LYS A 124 15.72 2.16 -3.57
N ILE A 125 16.07 3.43 -3.69
CA ILE A 125 15.11 4.52 -3.84
C ILE A 125 14.68 4.57 -5.31
N PHE A 126 13.38 4.61 -5.57
CA PHE A 126 12.81 4.72 -6.90
C PHE A 126 12.00 6.01 -7.11
N GLY A 127 11.78 6.78 -6.04
CA GLY A 127 10.98 7.98 -6.08
C GLY A 127 10.98 8.74 -4.76
N GLY A 128 10.17 9.79 -4.66
CA GLY A 128 10.00 10.58 -3.46
C GLY A 128 10.05 12.08 -3.67
N VAL A 129 9.82 12.80 -2.57
CA VAL A 129 9.80 14.25 -2.44
C VAL A 129 10.83 14.66 -1.41
N ASN A 130 11.94 15.25 -1.84
CA ASN A 130 12.97 15.79 -0.95
C ASN A 130 12.90 17.32 -0.96
N TYR A 131 12.11 17.87 -0.03
CA TYR A 131 11.80 19.29 0.04
C TYR A 131 12.78 20.06 0.93
N TYR A 132 13.37 21.12 0.39
CA TYR A 132 14.35 21.99 1.04
C TYR A 132 13.88 23.44 0.95
N PRO A 133 12.97 23.85 1.84
CA PRO A 133 12.43 25.19 1.81
C PRO A 133 13.43 26.25 2.29
N THR A 134 13.15 27.50 1.91
CA THR A 134 13.83 28.73 2.36
C THR A 134 12.81 29.69 2.98
N ASP A 135 13.20 30.93 3.24
CA ASP A 135 12.31 32.01 3.63
C ASP A 135 11.53 32.64 2.45
N ASP A 136 11.84 32.26 1.20
CA ASP A 136 11.16 32.74 -0.01
C ASP A 136 9.96 31.86 -0.39
N VAL A 137 8.76 32.43 -0.26
CA VAL A 137 7.49 31.78 -0.61
C VAL A 137 7.44 31.33 -2.08
N LYS A 138 7.95 32.13 -3.02
CA LYS A 138 7.95 31.79 -4.46
C LYS A 138 8.86 30.62 -4.75
N PHE A 139 10.03 30.59 -4.11
CA PHE A 139 10.95 29.45 -4.18
C PHE A 139 10.27 28.18 -3.65
N ASN A 140 9.68 28.29 -2.45
CA ASN A 140 9.01 27.20 -1.74
C ASN A 140 7.79 26.64 -2.47
N SER A 141 7.08 27.46 -3.26
CA SER A 141 5.94 27.06 -4.08
C SER A 141 6.34 26.53 -5.46
N SER A 142 7.61 26.21 -5.68
CA SER A 142 8.12 25.77 -6.97
C SER A 142 8.91 24.47 -6.88
N MET A 143 9.18 23.86 -8.03
CA MET A 143 10.04 22.68 -8.13
C MET A 143 11.49 22.93 -7.71
N GLN A 144 11.94 24.18 -7.62
CA GLN A 144 13.30 24.51 -7.17
C GLN A 144 13.55 24.11 -5.71
N ALA A 145 12.50 24.08 -4.89
CA ALA A 145 12.57 23.60 -3.52
C ALA A 145 12.66 22.07 -3.42
N ILE A 146 12.56 21.34 -4.54
CA ILE A 146 12.68 19.88 -4.61
C ILE A 146 14.05 19.50 -5.14
N LYS A 147 14.83 18.76 -4.35
CA LYS A 147 16.06 18.15 -4.86
C LYS A 147 15.73 16.77 -5.41
N MET A 148 15.93 16.60 -6.72
CA MET A 148 15.82 15.28 -7.35
C MET A 148 16.97 14.39 -6.87
N THR A 149 16.65 13.13 -6.53
CA THR A 149 17.66 12.10 -6.32
C THR A 149 18.27 11.75 -7.68
N SER A 150 19.59 11.75 -7.78
CA SER A 150 20.31 11.52 -9.05
C SER A 150 20.21 10.09 -9.57
N GLU A 151 19.85 9.13 -8.71
CA GLU A 151 19.84 7.71 -9.01
C GLU A 151 18.54 7.08 -8.53
N PHE A 152 17.50 7.13 -9.36
CA PHE A 152 16.30 6.34 -9.15
C PHE A 152 16.49 4.95 -9.76
N ASN A 153 16.25 3.91 -8.96
CA ASN A 153 16.16 2.56 -9.47
C ASN A 153 14.76 2.32 -10.03
N THR A 154 14.67 2.06 -11.33
CA THR A 154 13.39 1.83 -12.01
C THR A 154 12.90 0.38 -11.92
N ASP A 155 13.69 -0.53 -11.31
CA ASP A 155 13.31 -1.94 -11.17
C ASP A 155 12.17 -2.12 -10.15
N PHE A 156 12.04 -1.22 -9.18
CA PHE A 156 10.98 -1.27 -8.16
C PHE A 156 9.77 -0.40 -8.48
N GLY A 157 9.94 0.65 -9.28
CA GLY A 157 8.85 1.55 -9.60
C GLY A 157 9.31 2.76 -10.39
N SER A 158 8.38 3.65 -10.69
CA SER A 158 8.68 4.85 -11.46
C SER A 158 7.75 5.99 -11.10
N ILE A 159 8.27 7.21 -11.18
CA ILE A 159 7.47 8.43 -11.08
C ILE A 159 6.77 8.67 -12.42
N VAL A 160 5.45 8.83 -12.39
CA VAL A 160 4.60 8.88 -13.59
C VAL A 160 4.40 10.32 -14.08
N LYS A 161 4.52 11.30 -13.18
CA LYS A 161 4.32 12.72 -13.46
C LYS A 161 5.30 13.56 -12.65
N GLU A 162 5.62 14.76 -13.16
CA GLU A 162 6.36 15.75 -12.38
C GLU A 162 5.64 16.03 -11.05
N THR A 163 6.42 16.15 -9.97
CA THR A 163 5.88 16.52 -8.66
C THR A 163 5.19 17.88 -8.78
N ASN A 164 3.97 17.98 -8.28
CA ASN A 164 3.26 19.23 -8.21
C ASN A 164 3.50 19.87 -6.84
N VAL A 165 3.81 21.16 -6.81
CA VAL A 165 4.01 21.94 -5.58
C VAL A 165 3.01 23.07 -5.57
N GLN A 166 2.13 23.10 -4.57
CA GLN A 166 1.10 24.11 -4.44
C GLN A 166 1.18 24.76 -3.07
N LEU A 167 1.18 26.10 -3.05
CA LEU A 167 0.92 26.84 -1.83
C LEU A 167 -0.59 26.77 -1.53
N ARG A 168 -0.95 26.30 -0.35
CA ARG A 168 -2.30 26.39 0.21
C ARG A 168 -2.28 27.41 1.33
N GLU A 169 -2.83 28.58 1.03
CA GLU A 169 -3.04 29.63 2.03
C GLU A 169 -4.35 29.35 2.77
N ASP A 170 -4.26 28.95 4.03
CA ASP A 170 -5.33 29.13 5.00
C ASP A 170 -5.10 30.49 5.66
N PRO A 171 -6.12 31.32 5.94
CA PRO A 171 -5.98 32.61 6.62
C PRO A 171 -5.19 32.57 7.93
N SER A 172 -4.98 31.38 8.52
CA SER A 172 -4.17 31.17 9.72
C SER A 172 -2.85 30.42 9.52
N ARG A 173 -2.59 29.80 8.35
CA ARG A 173 -1.46 28.88 8.13
C ARG A 173 -0.98 28.83 6.68
N ILE A 174 0.33 28.97 6.50
CA ILE A 174 1.03 28.71 5.23
C ILE A 174 1.37 27.22 5.17
N VAL A 175 0.77 26.50 4.21
CA VAL A 175 1.01 25.07 3.99
C VAL A 175 1.38 24.83 2.53
N TYR A 176 2.46 24.11 2.31
CA TYR A 176 2.89 23.67 0.99
C TYR A 176 2.42 22.23 0.79
N HIS A 177 1.64 21.99 -0.25
CA HIS A 177 1.16 20.68 -0.64
C HIS A 177 1.98 20.19 -1.83
N LEU A 178 2.71 19.10 -1.62
CA LEU A 178 3.49 18.40 -2.62
C LEU A 178 2.78 17.12 -3.00
N GLU A 179 2.59 16.89 -4.29
CA GLU A 179 1.88 15.74 -4.84
C GLU A 179 2.75 15.04 -5.88
N GLN A 180 2.93 13.73 -5.72
CA GLN A 180 3.70 12.91 -6.64
C GLN A 180 2.93 11.65 -7.01
N PHE A 181 2.89 11.33 -8.30
CA PHE A 181 2.28 10.11 -8.81
C PHE A 181 3.34 9.07 -9.15
N PHE A 182 3.10 7.83 -8.78
CA PHE A 182 4.04 6.74 -9.02
C PHE A 182 3.36 5.40 -9.28
N ASP A 183 4.06 4.58 -10.06
CA ASP A 183 3.72 3.20 -10.32
C ASP A 183 4.78 2.30 -9.68
N ILE A 184 4.38 1.08 -9.33
CA ILE A 184 5.27 0.03 -8.82
C ILE A 184 5.20 -1.18 -9.75
N THR A 185 5.99 -2.21 -9.46
CA THR A 185 6.01 -3.42 -10.30
C THR A 185 4.62 -4.08 -10.43
N GLN A 186 4.26 -4.50 -11.64
CA GLN A 186 2.93 -5.08 -11.93
C GLN A 186 2.70 -6.45 -11.29
N ASP A 187 3.78 -7.17 -10.97
CA ASP A 187 3.76 -8.43 -10.26
C ASP A 187 3.52 -8.28 -8.74
N TYR A 188 3.43 -7.04 -8.26
CA TYR A 188 3.04 -6.75 -6.89
C TYR A 188 1.58 -7.14 -6.66
N SER A 189 1.36 -8.30 -6.04
CA SER A 189 0.09 -8.60 -5.40
C SER A 189 0.00 -7.71 -4.19
N ARG A 190 -0.94 -6.74 -4.19
CA ARG A 190 -1.26 -5.91 -3.04
C ARG A 190 -1.15 -6.74 -1.78
N TRP A 191 -0.27 -6.35 -0.86
CA TRP A 191 -0.03 -7.09 0.36
C TRP A 191 -1.36 -7.19 1.12
N ASN A 192 -1.93 -8.39 1.19
CA ASN A 192 -2.76 -8.74 2.33
C ASN A 192 -1.83 -9.37 3.36
N TRP A 193 -2.14 -9.19 4.63
CA TRP A 193 -1.32 -9.80 5.69
C TRP A 193 -1.29 -11.34 5.60
N VAL A 194 -2.29 -11.97 4.95
CA VAL A 194 -2.26 -13.40 4.57
C VAL A 194 -1.12 -13.77 3.63
N ASP A 195 -0.48 -12.77 3.03
CA ASP A 195 0.61 -12.90 2.06
C ASP A 195 1.99 -12.60 2.67
N SER A 196 2.09 -12.54 4.00
CA SER A 196 3.35 -12.24 4.69
C SER A 196 4.35 -13.41 4.62
N PRO A 197 5.59 -13.19 4.10
CA PRO A 197 6.63 -14.22 4.02
C PRO A 197 7.06 -14.74 5.40
N VAL A 198 6.96 -13.91 6.45
CA VAL A 198 7.24 -14.29 7.84
C VAL A 198 6.23 -15.34 8.34
N LEU A 199 5.04 -15.40 7.73
CA LEU A 199 4.00 -16.37 8.05
C LEU A 199 3.90 -17.54 7.04
N SER A 200 4.67 -17.50 5.94
CA SER A 200 4.75 -18.60 4.98
C SER A 200 5.71 -19.69 5.47
N LYS A 201 5.17 -20.83 5.94
CA LYS A 201 5.98 -22.03 6.19
C LYS A 201 6.61 -22.63 4.92
N LYS A 202 6.23 -22.15 3.73
CA LYS A 202 6.49 -22.86 2.46
C LYS A 202 7.78 -22.43 1.76
N ASP A 203 8.30 -21.23 2.04
CA ASP A 203 9.36 -20.62 1.22
C ASP A 203 10.63 -20.17 1.98
N GLY A 204 10.90 -20.75 3.16
CA GLY A 204 12.21 -20.58 3.82
C GLY A 204 12.51 -19.18 4.36
N TYR A 205 11.55 -18.26 4.38
CA TYR A 205 11.65 -16.99 5.10
C TYR A 205 11.50 -17.26 6.60
N SER A 206 12.61 -17.47 7.30
CA SER A 206 12.60 -17.71 8.74
C SER A 206 12.05 -16.48 9.46
N SER A 207 10.93 -16.64 10.18
CA SER A 207 10.59 -15.68 11.22
C SER A 207 11.76 -15.63 12.21
N SER A 208 12.16 -14.42 12.64
CA SER A 208 13.14 -14.28 13.74
C SER A 208 12.65 -14.89 15.07
N LEU A 209 11.36 -15.26 15.13
CA LEU A 209 10.71 -15.94 16.24
C LEU A 209 10.94 -17.45 16.18
N SER A 210 11.19 -18.06 17.34
CA SER A 210 11.23 -19.52 17.48
C SER A 210 9.89 -20.15 17.12
N GLU A 211 9.90 -21.43 16.71
CA GLU A 211 8.69 -22.16 16.29
C GLU A 211 7.59 -22.18 17.37
N GLN A 212 8.00 -22.23 18.65
CA GLN A 212 7.11 -22.14 19.80
C GLN A 212 6.34 -20.81 19.89
N ARG A 213 6.91 -19.71 19.39
CA ARG A 213 6.29 -18.38 19.42
C ARG A 213 5.58 -18.05 18.11
N SER A 214 6.11 -18.53 16.98
CA SER A 214 5.53 -18.26 15.68
C SER A 214 4.22 -19.05 15.47
N THR A 215 4.15 -20.32 15.90
CA THR A 215 2.97 -21.18 15.70
C THR A 215 1.68 -20.62 16.35
N PRO A 216 1.67 -20.22 17.64
CA PRO A 216 0.47 -19.65 18.26
C PRO A 216 0.07 -18.31 17.63
N LEU A 217 1.07 -17.48 17.29
CA LEU A 217 0.86 -16.20 16.63
C LEU A 217 0.15 -16.39 15.28
N PHE A 218 0.63 -17.34 14.45
CA PHE A 218 0.00 -17.66 13.17
C PHE A 218 -1.44 -18.14 13.34
N SER A 219 -1.69 -18.99 14.33
CA SER A 219 -3.02 -19.52 14.60
C SER A 219 -4.00 -18.40 14.98
N ALA A 220 -3.59 -17.49 15.87
CA ALA A 220 -4.40 -16.35 16.28
C ALA A 220 -4.72 -15.42 15.11
N TYR A 221 -3.71 -15.11 14.28
CA TYR A 221 -3.91 -14.28 13.09
C TYR A 221 -4.91 -14.91 12.11
N LYS A 222 -4.69 -16.18 11.74
CA LYS A 222 -5.58 -16.91 10.82
C LYS A 222 -7.02 -16.90 11.32
N GLU A 223 -7.20 -17.12 12.62
CA GLU A 223 -8.52 -17.11 13.23
C GLU A 223 -9.21 -15.73 13.14
N LEU A 224 -8.46 -14.66 13.36
CA LEU A 224 -8.94 -13.29 13.20
C LEU A 224 -9.32 -12.98 11.74
N TRP A 225 -8.53 -13.44 10.75
CA TRP A 225 -8.89 -13.30 9.33
C TRP A 225 -10.21 -13.93 8.99
N ASP A 226 -10.34 -15.18 9.42
CA ASP A 226 -11.43 -16.00 8.97
C ASP A 226 -12.71 -15.45 9.61
N ALA A 227 -12.63 -14.90 10.83
CA ALA A 227 -13.70 -14.14 11.45
C ALA A 227 -14.03 -12.87 10.64
N PHE A 228 -13.04 -12.07 10.26
CA PHE A 228 -13.23 -10.85 9.47
C PHE A 228 -13.87 -11.11 8.11
N ASN A 229 -13.34 -12.06 7.33
CA ASN A 229 -13.88 -12.41 6.02
C ASN A 229 -15.28 -13.01 6.09
N ARG A 230 -15.60 -13.73 7.17
CA ARG A 230 -16.95 -14.23 7.43
C ARG A 230 -17.88 -13.19 8.05
N LYS A 231 -17.39 -11.97 8.32
CA LYS A 231 -18.12 -10.91 9.04
C LYS A 231 -18.63 -11.36 10.41
N ASP A 232 -17.86 -12.20 11.10
CA ASP A 232 -18.15 -12.72 12.43
C ASP A 232 -17.60 -11.77 13.51
N PHE A 233 -18.28 -10.63 13.68
CA PHE A 233 -17.85 -9.56 14.59
C PHE A 233 -17.81 -9.98 16.07
N LYS A 234 -18.70 -10.90 16.49
CA LYS A 234 -18.68 -11.46 17.85
C LYS A 234 -17.43 -12.28 18.15
N LYS A 235 -16.85 -12.89 17.12
CA LYS A 235 -15.60 -13.63 17.22
C LYS A 235 -14.40 -12.69 17.20
N ILE A 236 -14.46 -11.61 16.42
CA ILE A 236 -13.45 -10.53 16.44
C ILE A 236 -13.35 -9.90 17.83
N GLU A 237 -14.47 -9.49 18.43
CA GLU A 237 -14.54 -8.91 19.79
C GLU A 237 -13.97 -9.84 20.86
N ARG A 238 -14.01 -11.16 20.65
CA ARG A 238 -13.48 -12.14 21.59
C ARG A 238 -11.97 -12.40 21.43
N ILE A 239 -11.42 -12.16 20.24
CA ILE A 239 -10.02 -12.44 19.90
C ILE A 239 -9.15 -11.19 20.05
N ALA A 240 -9.70 -10.00 19.78
CA ALA A 240 -9.03 -8.71 19.91
C ALA A 240 -9.71 -7.87 21.01
N PRO A 241 -9.37 -8.09 22.29
CA PRO A 241 -9.91 -7.31 23.41
C PRO A 241 -9.45 -5.85 23.41
#